data_AF-A0A939HEM2-F1
#
_entry.id   AF-A0A939HEM2-F1
#
_cell.length_a   1.000
_cell.length_b   1.000
_cell.length_c   1.000
_cell.angle_alpha   90.00
_cell.angle_beta   90.00
_cell.angle_gamma   90.00
#
_symmetry.space_group_name_H-M   'P 1'
#
loop_
_entity.id
_entity.type
_entity.pdbx_description
1 polymer ?
#
loop_
_entity_poly.entity_id
_entity_poly.type
_entity_poly.pdbx_seq_one_letter_code
_entity_poly.pdbx_strand_id
1 'polypeptide(L)'
;MSRVVAVARMQLINKWAYVGNPLLILGAAFLLSLAIFALVPVDEAKYGGGSQAPLWYFVFLGIQSMTLVFPFSQGLSISRRAFGVLVSTLGTVAILIGIAALSTLYLWWGSIGGWFAQQTPLSISAWTALLCVALAAGSYLTLRRATP
;
A
#
# COMPACT_ATOMS: atom_id res chain seq x y z
N MET A 1 -13.21 11.14 25.39
CA MET A 1 -12.13 10.55 24.54
C MET A 1 -12.58 10.62 23.10
N SER A 2 -11.73 11.08 22.18
CA SER A 2 -12.10 11.20 20.76
C SER A 2 -12.32 9.80 20.16
N ARG A 3 -13.35 9.65 19.32
CA ARG A 3 -13.71 8.36 18.69
C ARG A 3 -12.53 7.70 17.97
N VAL A 4 -11.58 8.50 17.49
CA VAL A 4 -10.33 8.06 16.84
C VAL A 4 -9.46 7.23 17.79
N VAL A 5 -9.30 7.65 19.05
CA VAL A 5 -8.48 6.92 20.04
C VAL A 5 -9.13 5.59 20.42
N ALA A 6 -10.47 5.55 20.46
CA ALA A 6 -11.22 4.31 20.72
C ALA A 6 -11.05 3.30 19.57
N VAL A 7 -11.10 3.76 18.32
CA VAL A 7 -10.91 2.91 17.13
C VAL A 7 -9.47 2.43 16.99
N ALA A 8 -8.48 3.30 17.26
CA ALA A 8 -7.06 2.92 17.26
C ALA A 8 -6.77 1.83 18.31
N ARG A 9 -7.35 1.95 19.52
CA ARG A 9 -7.27 0.91 20.54
C ARG A 9 -7.93 -0.40 20.10
N MET A 10 -9.00 -0.33 19.33
CA MET A 10 -9.70 -1.51 18.82
C MET A 10 -8.89 -2.25 17.74
N GLN A 11 -8.13 -1.54 16.90
CA GLN A 11 -7.22 -2.14 15.91
C GLN A 11 -6.02 -2.84 16.58
N LEU A 12 -5.54 -2.28 17.69
CA LEU A 12 -4.44 -2.84 18.49
C LEU A 12 -4.84 -4.06 19.34
N ILE A 13 -6.13 -4.43 19.37
CA ILE A 13 -6.57 -5.70 19.97
C ILE A 13 -5.95 -6.88 19.20
N ASN A 14 -5.83 -6.78 17.87
CA ASN A 14 -5.06 -7.72 17.06
C ASN A 14 -3.62 -7.22 16.84
N LYS A 15 -2.89 -7.04 17.94
CA LYS A 15 -1.48 -6.61 17.95
C LYS A 15 -0.56 -7.45 17.06
N TRP A 16 -0.92 -8.71 16.82
CA TRP A 16 -0.13 -9.62 15.98
C TRP A 16 -0.17 -9.25 14.50
N ALA A 17 -1.32 -8.85 13.96
CA ALA A 17 -1.42 -8.45 12.55
C ALA A 17 -0.72 -7.12 12.25
N TYR A 18 -0.81 -6.15 13.17
CA TYR A 18 -0.35 -4.77 12.94
C TYR A 18 1.03 -4.45 13.49
N VAL A 19 1.54 -5.22 14.45
CA VAL A 19 2.85 -4.98 15.09
C VAL A 19 3.73 -6.22 15.00
N GLY A 20 3.18 -7.40 15.31
CA GLY A 20 3.92 -8.67 15.28
C GLY A 20 4.43 -9.06 13.89
N ASN A 21 3.54 -9.18 12.91
CA ASN A 21 3.90 -9.59 11.55
C ASN A 21 4.87 -8.62 10.86
N PRO A 22 4.68 -7.28 10.93
CA PRO A 22 5.66 -6.35 10.37
C PRO A 22 7.05 -6.46 11.00
N LEU A 23 7.13 -6.65 12.32
CA LEU A 23 8.41 -6.83 13.02
C LEU A 23 9.10 -8.14 12.64
N LEU A 24 8.32 -9.23 12.49
CA LEU A 24 8.84 -10.52 12.06
C LEU A 24 9.37 -10.44 10.63
N ILE A 25 8.64 -9.78 9.73
CA ILE A 25 9.07 -9.54 8.34
C ILE A 25 10.34 -8.68 8.30
N LEU A 26 10.41 -7.63 9.10
CA LEU A 26 11.60 -6.79 9.23
C LEU A 26 12.81 -7.63 9.70
N GLY A 27 12.64 -8.41 10.77
CA GLY A 27 13.69 -9.25 11.33
C GLY A 27 14.16 -10.33 10.35
N ALA A 28 13.22 -11.00 9.69
CA ALA A 28 13.51 -12.00 8.67
C ALA A 28 14.24 -11.38 7.47
N ALA A 29 13.75 -10.26 6.92
CA ALA A 29 14.37 -9.58 5.79
C ALA A 29 15.77 -9.06 6.12
N PHE A 30 15.99 -8.61 7.36
CA PHE A 30 17.31 -8.19 7.85
C PHE A 30 18.29 -9.36 7.93
N LEU A 31 17.89 -10.47 8.57
CA LEU A 31 18.73 -11.68 8.68
C LEU A 31 19.06 -12.26 7.30
N LEU A 32 18.08 -12.27 6.39
CA LEU A 32 18.25 -12.77 5.04
C LEU A 32 19.20 -11.88 4.23
N SER A 33 19.11 -10.56 4.39
CA SER A 33 20.07 -9.61 3.80
C SER A 33 21.50 -9.85 4.33
N LEU A 34 21.64 -10.11 5.63
CA LEU A 34 22.93 -10.37 6.28
C LEU A 34 23.54 -11.70 5.80
N ALA A 35 22.70 -12.73 5.64
CA ALA A 35 23.10 -14.02 5.09
C ALA A 35 23.58 -13.89 3.62
N ILE A 36 22.85 -13.14 2.79
CA ILE A 36 23.26 -12.87 1.40
C ILE A 36 24.60 -12.12 1.37
N PHE A 37 24.77 -11.11 2.22
CA PHE A 37 26.02 -10.33 2.26
C PHE A 37 27.21 -11.16 2.71
N ALA A 38 27.01 -12.17 3.57
CA ALA A 38 28.05 -13.10 3.99
C ALA A 38 28.41 -14.13 2.90
N LEU A 39 27.43 -14.56 2.09
CA LEU A 39 27.61 -15.55 1.02
C LEU A 39 28.23 -14.98 -0.27
N VAL A 40 28.08 -13.68 -0.51
CA VAL A 40 28.48 -13.03 -1.76
C VAL A 40 29.80 -12.27 -1.58
N PRO A 41 30.94 -12.79 -2.07
CA PRO A 41 32.26 -12.17 -1.89
C PRO A 41 32.55 -11.15 -3.01
N VAL A 42 31.94 -9.98 -2.91
CA VAL A 42 32.31 -8.80 -3.70
C VAL A 42 32.71 -7.67 -2.76
N ASP A 43 33.77 -6.95 -3.13
CA ASP A 43 34.36 -5.84 -2.38
C ASP A 43 33.65 -4.49 -2.62
N GLU A 44 32.62 -4.49 -3.47
CA GLU A 44 31.79 -3.32 -3.75
C GLU A 44 30.74 -3.08 -2.65
N ALA A 45 30.18 -1.87 -2.62
CA ALA A 45 29.10 -1.52 -1.70
C ALA A 45 27.87 -2.42 -1.92
N LYS A 46 27.49 -3.19 -0.89
CA LYS A 46 26.34 -4.09 -0.92
C LYS A 46 25.08 -3.35 -0.46
N TYR A 47 24.07 -3.28 -1.32
CA TYR A 47 22.78 -2.64 -1.02
C TYR A 47 21.69 -3.68 -0.85
N GLY A 48 20.91 -3.58 0.23
CA GLY A 48 19.84 -4.54 0.57
C GLY A 48 18.49 -3.85 0.69
N GLY A 49 17.46 -4.38 0.02
CA GLY A 49 16.09 -3.87 0.05
C GLY A 49 15.25 -4.29 1.26
N GLY A 50 15.85 -4.98 2.24
CA GLY A 50 15.12 -5.57 3.37
C GLY A 50 14.35 -4.58 4.25
N SER A 51 14.80 -3.32 4.32
CA SER A 51 14.12 -2.25 5.06
C SER A 51 12.74 -1.89 4.50
N GLN A 52 12.50 -2.15 3.20
CA GLN A 52 11.23 -1.85 2.54
C GLN A 52 10.21 -3.00 2.67
N ALA A 53 10.62 -4.17 3.16
CA ALA A 53 9.75 -5.35 3.24
C ALA A 53 8.46 -5.13 4.06
N PRO A 54 8.47 -4.41 5.20
CA PRO A 54 7.24 -4.12 5.95
C PRO A 54 6.26 -3.23 5.18
N LEU A 55 6.75 -2.30 4.34
CA LEU A 55 5.88 -1.45 3.53
C LEU A 55 5.05 -2.29 2.56
N TRP A 56 5.70 -3.24 1.88
CA TRP A 56 5.00 -4.16 0.97
C TRP A 56 3.97 -5.00 1.71
N TYR A 57 4.29 -5.50 2.91
CA TYR A 57 3.34 -6.23 3.75
C TYR A 57 2.10 -5.41 4.07
N PHE A 58 2.26 -4.14 4.46
CA PHE A 58 1.12 -3.28 4.77
C PHE A 58 0.25 -2.95 3.55
N VAL A 59 0.86 -2.82 2.37
CA VAL A 59 0.12 -2.65 1.10
C VAL A 59 -0.76 -3.87 0.83
N PHE A 60 -0.20 -5.09 0.92
CA PHE A 60 -0.96 -6.32 0.69
C PHE A 60 -2.01 -6.56 1.76
N LEU A 61 -1.71 -6.28 3.04
CA LEU A 61 -2.68 -6.35 4.14
C LEU A 61 -3.85 -5.40 3.90
N GLY A 62 -3.57 -4.18 3.41
CA GLY A 62 -4.58 -3.20 3.00
C GLY A 62 -5.49 -3.75 1.92
N ILE A 63 -4.92 -4.29 0.84
CA ILE A 63 -5.69 -4.91 -0.26
C ILE A 63 -6.54 -6.08 0.26
N GLN A 64 -5.97 -6.97 1.07
CA GLN A 64 -6.70 -8.11 1.63
C GLN A 64 -7.86 -7.69 2.53
N SER A 65 -7.68 -6.62 3.32
CA SER A 65 -8.74 -6.08 4.16
C SER A 65 -9.94 -5.58 3.34
N MET A 66 -9.68 -5.05 2.13
CA MET A 66 -10.71 -4.60 1.18
C MET A 66 -11.44 -5.76 0.50
N THR A 67 -10.86 -6.97 0.45
CA THR A 67 -11.50 -8.15 -0.14
C THR A 67 -12.25 -8.99 0.89
N LEU A 68 -11.72 -9.10 2.12
CA LEU A 68 -12.22 -10.05 3.12
C LEU A 68 -13.11 -9.42 4.19
N VAL A 69 -12.79 -8.21 4.67
CA VAL A 69 -13.52 -7.55 5.76
C VAL A 69 -14.65 -6.67 5.21
N PHE A 70 -14.45 -6.13 4.02
CA PHE A 70 -15.39 -5.27 3.31
C PHE A 70 -16.76 -5.93 3.01
N PRO A 71 -16.87 -7.13 2.40
CA PRO A 71 -18.18 -7.77 2.18
C PRO A 71 -18.93 -8.08 3.48
N PHE A 72 -18.21 -8.30 4.59
CA PHE A 72 -18.81 -8.51 5.91
C PHE A 72 -19.40 -7.21 6.49
N SER A 73 -18.76 -6.05 6.27
CA SER A 73 -19.33 -4.75 6.64
C SER A 73 -20.50 -4.33 5.72
N GLN A 74 -20.54 -4.81 4.48
CA GLN A 74 -21.67 -4.59 3.56
C GLN A 74 -22.96 -5.29 4.03
N GLY A 75 -22.85 -6.39 4.78
CA GLY A 75 -23.98 -7.08 5.41
C GLY A 75 -24.69 -6.27 6.51
N LEU A 76 -24.07 -5.20 7.02
CA LEU A 76 -24.60 -4.35 8.10
C LEU A 76 -25.34 -3.08 7.60
N SER A 77 -25.70 -3.02 6.30
CA SER A 77 -26.58 -2.01 5.67
C SER A 77 -26.09 -0.55 5.60
N ILE A 78 -25.27 -0.21 4.59
CA ILE A 78 -25.03 1.18 4.16
C ILE A 78 -25.16 1.27 2.62
N SER A 79 -26.32 1.63 2.10
CA SER A 79 -26.70 1.33 0.70
C SER A 79 -26.42 2.40 -0.36
N ARG A 80 -26.00 3.64 -0.02
CA ARG A 80 -25.86 4.72 -1.06
C ARG A 80 -24.45 5.28 -1.23
N ARG A 81 -23.70 5.53 -0.14
CA ARG A 81 -22.27 5.90 -0.25
C ARG A 81 -21.39 4.71 -0.64
N ALA A 82 -21.81 3.50 -0.27
CA ALA A 82 -21.08 2.29 -0.59
C ALA A 82 -21.06 1.96 -2.09
N PHE A 83 -22.13 2.25 -2.84
CA PHE A 83 -22.13 2.05 -4.29
C PHE A 83 -21.08 2.94 -4.97
N GLY A 84 -20.99 4.22 -4.59
CA GLY A 84 -19.97 5.13 -5.14
C GLY A 84 -18.53 4.68 -4.81
N VAL A 85 -18.28 4.25 -3.57
CA VAL A 85 -16.98 3.71 -3.16
C VAL A 85 -16.67 2.40 -3.89
N LEU A 86 -17.65 1.48 -3.98
CA LEU A 86 -17.51 0.20 -4.67
C LEU A 86 -17.21 0.41 -6.16
N VAL A 87 -17.97 1.27 -6.86
CA VAL A 87 -17.74 1.59 -8.27
C VAL A 87 -16.38 2.26 -8.46
N SER A 88 -15.98 3.19 -7.60
CA SER A 88 -14.64 3.81 -7.68
C SER A 88 -13.52 2.80 -7.44
N THR A 89 -13.72 1.85 -6.51
CA THR A 89 -12.74 0.82 -6.18
C THR A 89 -12.63 -0.21 -7.30
N LEU A 90 -13.76 -0.74 -7.78
CA LEU A 90 -13.81 -1.68 -8.91
C LEU A 90 -13.28 -1.04 -10.20
N GLY A 91 -13.59 0.24 -10.43
CA GLY A 91 -13.04 1.00 -11.56
C GLY A 91 -11.53 1.16 -11.46
N THR A 92 -11.00 1.47 -10.27
CA THR A 92 -9.55 1.56 -10.04
C THR A 92 -8.88 0.21 -10.26
N VAL A 93 -9.45 -0.87 -9.73
CA VAL A 93 -8.94 -2.24 -9.93
C VAL A 93 -8.95 -2.63 -11.41
N ALA A 94 -10.03 -2.35 -12.13
CA ALA A 94 -10.13 -2.63 -13.56
C ALA A 94 -9.07 -1.85 -14.38
N ILE A 95 -8.82 -0.58 -14.04
CA ILE A 95 -7.76 0.22 -14.66
C ILE A 95 -6.38 -0.37 -14.38
N LEU A 96 -6.10 -0.75 -13.13
CA LEU A 96 -4.82 -1.37 -12.77
C LEU A 96 -4.59 -2.70 -13.49
N ILE A 97 -5.62 -3.54 -13.59
CA ILE A 97 -5.57 -4.79 -14.36
C ILE A 97 -5.34 -4.50 -15.84
N GLY A 98 -6.02 -3.49 -16.40
CA GLY A 98 -5.83 -3.06 -17.79
C GLY A 98 -4.39 -2.60 -18.06
N ILE A 99 -3.83 -1.78 -17.17
CA ILE A 99 -2.42 -1.34 -17.25
C ILE A 99 -1.48 -2.54 -17.15
N ALA A 100 -1.71 -3.47 -16.23
CA ALA A 100 -0.89 -4.67 -16.08
C ALA A 100 -0.98 -5.59 -17.31
N ALA A 101 -2.17 -5.74 -17.88
CA ALA A 101 -2.39 -6.52 -19.10
C ALA A 101 -1.66 -5.90 -20.30
N LEU A 102 -1.79 -4.58 -20.50
CA LEU A 102 -1.06 -3.85 -21.55
C LEU A 102 0.45 -3.95 -21.34
N SER A 103 0.93 -3.78 -20.10
CA SER A 103 2.34 -3.90 -19.77
C SER A 103 2.90 -5.30 -20.07
N THR A 104 2.06 -6.33 -19.93
CA THR A 104 2.41 -7.72 -20.27
C THR A 104 2.41 -7.93 -21.78
N LEU A 105 1.41 -7.44 -22.50
CA LEU A 105 1.31 -7.55 -23.97
C LEU A 105 2.46 -6.84 -24.68
N TYR A 106 2.89 -5.69 -24.16
CA TYR A 106 3.99 -4.90 -24.74
C TYR A 106 5.36 -5.16 -24.10
N LEU A 107 5.48 -6.16 -23.20
CA LEU A 107 6.72 -6.53 -22.52
C LEU A 107 7.42 -5.35 -21.80
N TRP A 108 6.63 -4.38 -21.31
CA TRP A 108 7.14 -3.18 -20.64
C TRP A 108 7.69 -3.43 -19.23
N TRP A 109 7.54 -4.65 -18.71
CA TRP A 109 8.01 -5.04 -17.37
C TRP A 109 9.47 -4.71 -17.11
N GLY A 110 10.35 -4.85 -18.11
CA GLY A 110 11.77 -4.47 -17.98
C GLY A 110 11.98 -2.98 -17.78
N SER A 111 11.24 -2.15 -18.52
CA SER A 111 11.29 -0.68 -18.39
C SER A 111 10.65 -0.20 -17.08
N ILE A 112 9.53 -0.80 -16.69
CA ILE A 112 8.86 -0.53 -15.41
C ILE A 112 9.79 -0.88 -14.24
N GLY A 113 10.39 -2.08 -14.27
CA GLY A 113 11.36 -2.52 -13.25
C GLY A 113 12.59 -1.61 -13.17
N GLY A 114 13.15 -1.21 -14.32
CA GLY A 114 14.28 -0.28 -14.39
C GLY A 114 13.94 1.11 -13.82
N TRP A 115 12.76 1.64 -14.14
CA TRP A 115 12.29 2.90 -13.57
C TRP A 115 12.17 2.83 -12.05
N PHE A 116 11.62 1.74 -11.50
CA PHE A 116 11.52 1.52 -10.05
C PHE A 116 12.90 1.40 -9.39
N ALA A 117 13.84 0.71 -10.02
CA ALA A 117 15.20 0.53 -9.50
C ALA A 117 15.99 1.86 -9.42
N GLN A 118 15.65 2.84 -10.27
CA GLN A 118 16.28 4.16 -10.27
C GLN A 118 15.63 5.16 -9.30
N GLN A 119 14.51 4.81 -8.66
CA GLN A 119 13.85 5.74 -7.75
C GLN A 119 14.59 5.85 -6.43
N THR A 120 14.94 7.09 -6.06
CA THR A 120 15.48 7.39 -4.73
C THR A 120 14.35 7.52 -3.70
N PRO A 121 14.62 7.30 -2.40
CA PRO A 121 13.62 7.49 -1.34
C PRO A 121 12.99 8.90 -1.36
N LEU A 122 13.77 9.92 -1.73
CA LEU A 122 13.30 11.29 -1.87
C LEU A 122 12.35 11.45 -3.07
N SER A 123 12.67 10.84 -4.21
CA SER A 123 11.81 10.85 -5.41
C SER A 123 10.45 10.22 -5.11
N ILE A 124 10.44 9.04 -4.49
CA ILE A 124 9.21 8.34 -4.10
C ILE A 124 8.40 9.19 -3.12
N SER A 125 9.05 9.77 -2.11
CA SER A 125 8.39 10.62 -1.12
C SER A 125 7.77 11.86 -1.76
N ALA A 126 8.44 12.47 -2.74
CA ALA A 126 7.92 13.62 -3.48
C ALA A 126 6.70 13.26 -4.32
N TRP A 127 6.73 12.14 -5.05
CA TRP A 127 5.57 11.64 -5.80
C TRP A 127 4.39 11.33 -4.90
N THR A 128 4.65 10.75 -3.73
CA THR A 128 3.61 10.43 -2.75
C THR A 128 3.01 11.70 -2.15
N ALA A 129 3.82 12.71 -1.83
CA ALA A 129 3.34 14.00 -1.36
C ALA A 129 2.47 14.72 -2.41
N LEU A 130 2.89 14.70 -3.68
CA LEU A 130 2.10 15.24 -4.80
C LEU A 130 0.76 14.53 -4.95
N LEU A 131 0.75 13.20 -4.88
CA LEU A 131 -0.49 12.41 -4.91
C LEU A 131 -1.41 12.77 -3.74
N CYS A 132 -0.86 12.88 -2.52
CA CYS A 132 -1.61 13.28 -1.33
C CYS A 132 -2.23 14.67 -1.51
N VAL A 133 -1.49 15.64 -2.05
CA VAL A 133 -2.02 16.98 -2.35
C VAL A 133 -3.14 16.92 -3.40
N ALA A 134 -2.96 16.15 -4.47
CA ALA A 134 -3.96 16.00 -5.52
C ALA A 134 -5.25 15.34 -5.00
N LEU A 135 -5.13 14.29 -4.19
CA LEU A 135 -6.27 13.60 -3.57
C LEU A 135 -6.93 14.48 -2.50
N ALA A 136 -6.16 15.21 -1.70
CA ALA A 136 -6.69 16.17 -0.73
C ALA A 136 -7.45 17.29 -1.44
N ALA A 137 -6.93 17.81 -2.56
CA ALA A 137 -7.61 18.78 -3.39
C ALA A 137 -8.90 18.19 -3.99
N GLY A 138 -8.86 16.98 -4.57
CA GLY A 138 -10.05 16.30 -5.08
C GLY A 138 -11.12 16.07 -4.01
N SER A 139 -10.71 15.67 -2.82
CA SER A 139 -11.58 15.52 -1.64
C SER A 139 -12.18 16.86 -1.22
N TYR A 140 -11.38 17.92 -1.15
CA TYR A 140 -11.87 19.27 -0.83
C TYR A 140 -12.87 19.79 -1.88
N LEU A 141 -12.58 19.58 -3.17
CA LEU A 141 -13.44 20.04 -4.27
C LEU A 141 -14.78 19.28 -4.33
N THR A 142 -14.82 18.03 -3.85
CA THR A 142 -16.05 17.24 -3.75
C THR A 142 -16.83 17.58 -2.47
N LEU A 143 -16.16 17.82 -1.35
CA LEU A 143 -16.77 18.17 -0.07
C LEU A 143 -17.27 19.62 0.01
N ARG A 144 -16.67 20.56 -0.71
CA ARG A 144 -17.12 21.97 -0.74
C ARG A 144 -18.54 22.16 -1.28
N ARG A 145 -19.11 21.14 -1.94
CA ARG A 145 -20.49 21.14 -2.44
C ARG A 145 -21.47 20.39 -1.54
N ALA A 146 -20.99 19.82 -0.42
CA ALA A 146 -21.74 18.92 0.45
C ALA A 146 -22.15 19.53 1.80
N THR A 147 -21.85 20.81 2.04
CA THR A 147 -22.39 21.56 3.19
C THR A 147 -23.67 22.30 2.79
N PRO A 148 -24.78 22.15 3.54
CA PRO A 148 -25.96 23.02 3.39
C PRO A 148 -25.65 24.47 3.79
#